data_AF-A0A7J3MUU7-F1
#
_entry.id   AF-A0A7J3MUU7-F1
#
_cell.length_a   1.000
_cell.length_b   1.000
_cell.length_c   1.000
_cell.angle_alpha   90.00
_cell.angle_beta   90.00
_cell.angle_gamma   90.00
#
_symmetry.space_group_name_H-M   'P 1'
#
loop_
_entity.id
_entity.type
_entity.pdbx_description
1 polymer ?
#
loop_
_entity_poly.entity_id
_entity_poly.type
_entity_poly.pdbx_seq_one_letter_code
_entity_poly.pdbx_strand_id
1 'polypeptide(L)'
;MELPQIKEIIAKLLSLEWFKKIEEIVAVVIVVASIAIISGVVRILTTQSIPLYGIRVFAPSMAFQTYAEFIVVLVYYLLGTAGIFLYYLAVRQRFSERGNNYAILGATLLVLFSIIGILTGITSKF
;
A
#
# COMPACT_ATOMS: atom_id res chain seq x y z
N MET A 1 43.92 -4.64 8.71
CA MET A 1 42.58 -5.21 8.95
C MET A 1 42.80 -6.59 9.53
N GLU A 2 42.35 -6.86 10.75
CA GLU A 2 42.66 -8.11 11.43
C GLU A 2 41.87 -9.28 10.82
N LEU A 3 42.54 -10.41 10.55
CA LEU A 3 41.94 -11.66 10.04
C LEU A 3 40.55 -12.04 10.62
N PRO A 4 40.28 -11.88 11.93
CA PRO A 4 38.96 -12.14 12.50
C PRO A 4 37.82 -11.29 11.90
N GLN A 5 38.06 -10.01 11.60
CA GLN A 5 37.04 -9.11 11.04
C GLN A 5 36.65 -9.51 9.62
N ILE A 6 37.62 -9.99 8.83
CA ILE A 6 37.38 -10.45 7.45
C ILE A 6 36.53 -11.73 7.45
N LYS A 7 36.82 -12.69 8.35
CA LYS A 7 36.03 -13.92 8.49
C LYS A 7 34.59 -13.62 8.91
N GLU A 8 34.39 -12.65 9.81
CA GLU A 8 33.07 -12.25 10.28
C GLU A 8 32.24 -11.57 9.18
N ILE A 9 32.86 -10.69 8.38
CA ILE A 9 32.22 -10.06 7.21
C ILE A 9 31.85 -11.11 6.15
N ILE A 10 32.75 -12.05 5.86
CA ILE A 10 32.49 -13.15 4.91
C ILE A 10 31.36 -14.05 5.40
N ALA A 11 31.33 -14.38 6.70
CA ALA A 11 30.26 -15.17 7.29
C ALA A 11 28.90 -14.43 7.23
N LYS A 12 28.89 -13.11 7.48
CA LYS A 12 27.69 -12.26 7.32
C LYS A 12 27.23 -12.13 5.86
N LEU A 13 28.17 -12.06 4.92
CA LEU A 13 27.84 -12.03 3.49
C LEU A 13 27.27 -13.37 3.02
N LEU A 14 27.84 -14.48 3.48
CA LEU A 14 27.41 -15.84 3.17
C LEU A 14 26.14 -16.26 3.91
N SER A 15 25.76 -15.60 5.00
CA SER A 15 24.54 -15.94 5.74
C SER A 15 23.25 -15.67 4.95
N LEU A 16 23.33 -14.93 3.84
CA LEU A 16 22.21 -14.58 2.93
C LEU A 16 21.03 -13.87 3.61
N GLU A 17 21.09 -13.61 4.92
CA GLU A 17 20.05 -12.90 5.67
C GLU A 17 19.87 -11.48 5.19
N TRP A 18 20.95 -10.82 4.77
CA TRP A 18 20.92 -9.49 4.18
C TRP A 18 20.19 -9.47 2.83
N PHE A 19 20.34 -10.53 2.03
CA PHE A 19 19.66 -10.65 0.73
C PHE A 19 18.15 -10.77 0.92
N LYS A 20 17.68 -11.59 1.86
CA LYS A 20 16.25 -11.71 2.22
C LYS A 20 15.66 -10.39 2.68
N LYS A 21 16.37 -9.64 3.51
CA LYS A 21 15.93 -8.30 3.95
C LYS A 21 15.81 -7.31 2.79
N ILE A 22 16.76 -7.33 1.86
CA ILE A 22 16.69 -6.48 0.66
C ILE A 22 15.50 -6.87 -0.21
N GLU A 23 15.27 -8.17 -0.41
CA GLU A 23 14.12 -8.67 -1.18
C GLU A 23 12.78 -8.19 -0.58
N GLU A 24 12.62 -8.28 0.74
CA GLU A 24 11.43 -7.78 1.44
C GLU A 24 11.25 -6.26 1.26
N ILE A 25 12.33 -5.48 1.41
CA ILE A 25 12.28 -4.02 1.21
C ILE A 25 11.90 -3.67 -0.24
N VAL A 26 12.54 -4.33 -1.21
CA VAL A 26 12.28 -4.12 -2.64
C VAL A 26 10.82 -4.46 -2.96
N ALA A 27 10.30 -5.57 -2.43
CA ALA A 27 8.91 -5.95 -2.61
C ALA A 27 7.95 -4.88 -2.06
N VAL A 28 8.20 -4.37 -0.85
CA VAL A 28 7.40 -3.28 -0.25
C VAL A 28 7.46 -2.02 -1.12
N VAL A 29 8.64 -1.62 -1.58
CA VAL A 29 8.82 -0.44 -2.44
C VAL A 29 8.04 -0.61 -3.75
N ILE A 30 8.10 -1.77 -4.40
CA ILE A 30 7.37 -2.05 -5.64
C ILE A 30 5.86 -1.97 -5.43
N VAL A 31 5.35 -2.54 -4.33
CA VAL A 31 3.91 -2.46 -4.00
C VAL A 31 3.48 -1.02 -3.75
N VAL A 32 4.21 -0.26 -2.94
CA VAL A 32 3.89 1.15 -2.64
C VAL A 32 3.96 2.01 -3.91
N ALA A 33 4.98 1.81 -4.74
CA ALA A 33 5.11 2.50 -6.03
C ALA A 33 3.94 2.17 -6.97
N SER A 34 3.55 0.90 -7.06
CA SER A 34 2.42 0.45 -7.88
C SER A 34 1.12 1.11 -7.41
N ILE A 35 0.87 1.14 -6.10
CA ILE A 35 -0.28 1.80 -5.51
C ILE A 35 -0.28 3.30 -5.84
N ALA A 36 0.86 3.99 -5.69
CA ALA A 36 0.95 5.41 -6.01
C ALA A 36 0.66 5.71 -7.49
N ILE A 37 1.17 4.86 -8.40
CA ILE A 37 0.92 4.98 -9.84
C ILE A 37 -0.56 4.79 -10.15
N ILE A 38 -1.17 3.70 -9.69
CA ILE A 38 -2.59 3.39 -9.93
C ILE A 38 -3.50 4.47 -9.31
N SER A 39 -3.09 5.06 -8.19
CA SER A 39 -3.83 6.15 -7.54
C SER A 39 -3.82 7.45 -8.36
N GLY A 40 -2.93 7.58 -9.34
CA GLY A 40 -2.88 8.75 -10.24
C GLY A 40 -1.75 9.74 -9.94
N VAL A 41 -0.68 9.33 -9.25
CA VAL A 41 0.47 10.22 -8.97
C VAL A 41 1.05 10.83 -10.27
N VAL A 42 1.06 10.06 -11.36
CA VAL A 42 1.52 10.53 -12.67
C VAL A 42 0.67 11.70 -13.16
N ARG A 43 -0.66 11.65 -12.96
CA ARG A 43 -1.58 12.72 -13.38
C ARG A 43 -1.28 14.00 -12.62
N ILE A 44 -1.10 13.90 -11.32
CA ILE A 44 -0.79 15.05 -10.44
C ILE A 44 0.57 15.67 -10.73
N LEU A 45 1.56 14.87 -11.13
CA LEU A 45 2.90 15.37 -11.44
C LEU A 45 3.00 15.99 -12.84
N THR A 46 2.16 15.55 -13.78
CA THR A 46 2.24 15.97 -15.20
C THR A 46 1.23 17.05 -15.58
N THR A 47 0.17 17.23 -14.78
CA THR A 47 -0.93 18.15 -15.07
C THR A 47 -1.14 19.08 -13.89
N GLN A 48 -1.49 20.34 -14.13
CA GLN A 48 -1.90 21.24 -13.05
C GLN A 48 -3.18 20.73 -12.39
N SER A 49 -3.05 20.16 -11.20
CA SER A 49 -4.16 19.74 -10.34
C SER A 49 -4.48 20.83 -9.32
N ILE A 50 -5.76 20.93 -8.95
CA ILE A 50 -6.22 21.81 -7.86
C ILE A 50 -6.42 20.98 -6.59
N PRO A 51 -6.36 21.60 -5.38
CA PRO A 51 -6.58 20.88 -4.12
C PRO A 51 -7.95 20.19 -4.04
N LEU A 52 -9.01 20.91 -4.42
CA LEU A 52 -10.42 20.49 -4.36
C LEU A 52 -11.18 21.07 -5.55
N TYR A 53 -12.25 20.39 -5.97
CA TYR A 53 -13.16 20.90 -6.99
C TYR A 53 -14.35 21.60 -6.33
N GLY A 54 -14.20 22.90 -6.08
CA GLY A 54 -15.12 23.65 -5.21
C GLY A 54 -15.05 23.10 -3.79
N ILE A 55 -16.16 22.55 -3.29
CA ILE A 55 -16.24 21.85 -1.99
C ILE A 55 -16.10 20.32 -2.11
N ARG A 56 -15.95 19.80 -3.34
CA ARG A 56 -15.94 18.35 -3.59
C ARG A 56 -14.52 17.82 -3.61
N VAL A 57 -14.32 16.66 -2.97
CA VAL A 57 -13.08 15.89 -3.06
C VAL A 57 -12.88 15.39 -4.48
N PHE A 58 -13.87 14.66 -5.00
CA PHE A 58 -13.87 14.12 -6.34
C PHE A 58 -14.40 15.14 -7.35
N ALA A 59 -13.62 15.39 -8.40
CA ALA A 59 -14.08 16.22 -9.50
C ALA A 59 -15.06 15.43 -10.38
N PRO A 60 -16.16 16.04 -10.88
CA PRO A 60 -17.17 15.38 -11.73
C PRO A 60 -16.69 15.25 -13.18
N SER A 61 -15.51 14.68 -13.38
CA SER A 61 -14.91 14.42 -14.69
C SER A 61 -13.83 13.36 -14.58
N MET A 62 -13.84 12.40 -15.52
CA MET A 62 -12.78 11.40 -15.66
C MET A 62 -11.46 11.98 -16.17
N ALA A 63 -11.51 13.14 -16.83
CA ALA A 63 -10.31 13.79 -17.36
C ALA A 63 -9.55 14.59 -16.30
N PHE A 64 -10.11 14.78 -15.11
CA PHE A 64 -9.55 15.65 -14.09
C PHE A 64 -9.41 14.94 -12.75
N GLN A 65 -8.31 15.22 -12.05
CA GLN A 65 -8.02 14.68 -10.71
C GLN A 65 -7.50 15.79 -9.80
N THR A 66 -8.08 15.91 -8.61
CA THR A 66 -7.65 16.86 -7.57
C THR A 66 -6.58 16.21 -6.67
N TYR A 67 -5.83 17.03 -5.90
CA TYR A 67 -4.91 16.49 -4.88
C TYR A 67 -5.65 15.69 -3.81
N ALA A 68 -6.81 16.18 -3.36
CA ALA A 68 -7.61 15.48 -2.37
C ALA A 68 -8.11 14.12 -2.89
N GLU A 69 -8.57 14.07 -4.13
CA GLU A 69 -9.01 12.82 -4.77
C GLU A 69 -7.88 11.80 -4.83
N PHE A 70 -6.69 12.18 -5.28
CA PHE A 70 -5.53 11.30 -5.27
C PHE A 70 -5.20 10.75 -3.88
N ILE A 71 -5.14 11.62 -2.87
CA ILE A 71 -4.82 11.20 -1.50
C ILE A 71 -5.87 10.21 -0.99
N VAL A 72 -7.14 10.50 -1.21
CA VAL A 72 -8.25 9.65 -0.76
C VAL A 72 -8.22 8.30 -1.48
N VAL A 73 -8.03 8.29 -2.80
CA VAL A 73 -7.90 7.05 -3.60
C VAL A 73 -6.67 6.24 -3.16
N LEU A 74 -5.54 6.90 -2.92
CA LEU A 74 -4.32 6.29 -2.39
C LEU A 74 -4.57 5.59 -1.06
N VAL A 75 -5.25 6.27 -0.13
CA VAL A 75 -5.62 5.70 1.17
C VAL A 75 -6.52 4.47 0.97
N TYR A 76 -7.53 4.52 0.10
CA TYR A 76 -8.38 3.36 -0.14
C TYR A 76 -7.61 2.17 -0.72
N TYR A 77 -6.68 2.38 -1.65
CA TYR A 77 -5.83 1.29 -2.15
C TYR A 77 -4.88 0.74 -1.07
N LEU A 78 -4.33 1.59 -0.20
CA LEU A 78 -3.52 1.15 0.93
C LEU A 78 -4.34 0.32 1.92
N LEU A 79 -5.57 0.74 2.24
CA LEU A 79 -6.47 -0.03 3.11
C LEU A 79 -6.79 -1.40 2.51
N GLY A 80 -7.12 -1.46 1.21
CA GLY A 80 -7.41 -2.71 0.52
C GLY A 80 -6.20 -3.66 0.53
N THR A 81 -5.02 -3.14 0.22
CA THR A 81 -3.77 -3.91 0.22
C THR A 81 -3.42 -4.40 1.63
N ALA A 82 -3.50 -3.54 2.63
CA ALA A 82 -3.26 -3.90 4.03
C ALA A 82 -4.28 -4.93 4.53
N GLY A 83 -5.54 -4.82 4.13
CA GLY A 83 -6.58 -5.80 4.44
C GLY A 83 -6.27 -7.17 3.86
N ILE A 84 -5.93 -7.24 2.57
CA ILE A 84 -5.55 -8.51 1.92
C ILE A 84 -4.30 -9.11 2.58
N PHE A 85 -3.29 -8.29 2.87
CA PHE A 85 -2.07 -8.75 3.52
C PHE A 85 -2.34 -9.27 4.95
N LEU A 86 -3.18 -8.57 5.72
CA LEU A 86 -3.58 -8.99 7.06
C LEU A 86 -4.36 -10.31 7.02
N TYR A 87 -5.26 -10.48 6.05
CA TYR A 87 -5.98 -11.73 5.83
C TYR A 87 -5.01 -12.89 5.54
N TYR A 88 -4.03 -12.66 4.65
CA TYR A 88 -3.01 -13.65 4.33
C TYR A 88 -2.20 -14.07 5.55
N LEU A 89 -1.81 -13.13 6.42
CA LEU A 89 -1.11 -13.46 7.68
C LEU A 89 -1.99 -14.25 8.65
N ALA A 90 -3.28 -13.91 8.74
CA ALA A 90 -4.24 -14.61 9.60
C ALA A 90 -4.50 -16.05 9.14
N VAL A 91 -4.64 -16.28 7.84
CA VAL A 91 -4.80 -17.64 7.25
C VAL A 91 -3.55 -18.49 7.49
N ARG A 92 -2.36 -17.87 7.52
CA ARG A 92 -1.11 -18.54 7.88
C ARG A 92 -0.92 -18.75 9.39
N GLN A 93 -1.94 -18.47 10.19
CA GLN A 93 -1.93 -18.63 11.65
C GLN A 93 -0.74 -17.95 12.33
N ARG A 94 -0.34 -16.78 11.82
CA ARG A 94 0.76 -15.98 12.42
C ARG A 94 0.38 -15.35 13.76
N PHE A 95 -0.90 -15.36 14.13
CA PHE A 95 -1.41 -14.87 15.41
C PHE A 95 -1.99 -16.02 16.25
N SER A 96 -2.31 -15.74 17.52
CA SER A 96 -3.08 -16.65 18.37
C SER A 96 -4.46 -16.95 17.77
N GLU A 97 -5.14 -18.04 18.17
CA GLU A 97 -6.47 -18.39 17.63
C GLU A 97 -7.47 -17.22 17.69
N ARG A 98 -7.55 -16.55 18.85
CA ARG A 98 -8.39 -15.35 19.01
C ARG A 98 -7.88 -14.18 18.16
N GLY A 99 -6.57 -14.01 18.06
CA GLY A 99 -5.93 -12.99 17.23
C GLY A 99 -6.21 -13.17 15.73
N ASN A 100 -6.22 -14.41 15.23
CA ASN A 100 -6.55 -14.70 13.83
C ASN A 100 -8.00 -14.32 13.50
N ASN A 101 -8.95 -14.61 14.41
CA ASN A 101 -10.34 -14.20 14.21
C ASN A 101 -10.50 -12.68 14.13
N TYR A 102 -9.84 -11.93 15.01
CA TYR A 102 -9.83 -10.46 14.95
C TYR A 102 -9.11 -9.93 13.71
N ALA A 103 -8.01 -10.56 13.29
CA ALA A 103 -7.28 -10.18 12.08
C ALA A 103 -8.12 -10.41 10.82
N ILE A 104 -8.87 -11.51 10.74
CA ILE A 104 -9.81 -11.77 9.62
C ILE A 104 -10.93 -10.72 9.59
N LEU A 105 -11.52 -10.40 10.75
CA LEU A 105 -12.55 -9.36 10.83
C LEU A 105 -11.99 -7.99 10.41
N GLY A 106 -10.84 -7.60 10.95
CA GLY A 106 -10.17 -6.37 10.60
C GLY A 106 -9.82 -6.30 9.11
N ALA A 107 -9.25 -7.38 8.56
CA ALA A 107 -8.96 -7.48 7.13
C ALA A 107 -10.22 -7.31 6.27
N THR A 108 -11.32 -7.96 6.67
CA THR A 108 -12.60 -7.86 5.96
C THR A 108 -13.11 -6.43 5.95
N LEU A 109 -13.07 -5.73 7.10
CA LEU A 109 -13.48 -4.32 7.19
C LEU A 109 -12.60 -3.40 6.33
N LEU A 110 -11.27 -3.60 6.35
CA LEU A 110 -10.35 -2.80 5.54
C LEU A 110 -10.61 -2.96 4.03
N VAL A 111 -10.81 -4.19 3.57
CA VAL A 111 -11.16 -4.47 2.17
C VAL A 111 -12.52 -3.88 1.81
N LEU A 112 -13.52 -4.03 2.69
CA LEU A 112 -14.85 -3.46 2.48
C LEU A 112 -14.80 -1.94 2.34
N PHE A 113 -14.10 -1.26 3.26
CA PHE A 113 -13.95 0.20 3.20
C PHE A 113 -13.20 0.66 1.94
N SER A 114 -12.17 -0.09 1.52
CA SER A 114 -11.46 0.15 0.27
C SER A 114 -12.41 0.11 -0.94
N ILE A 115 -13.21 -0.96 -1.05
CA ILE A 115 -14.16 -1.14 -2.14
C ILE A 115 -15.22 -0.03 -2.14
N ILE A 116 -15.86 0.23 -1.00
CA ILE A 116 -16.90 1.27 -0.89
C ILE A 116 -16.32 2.64 -1.25
N GLY A 117 -15.13 2.96 -0.76
CA GLY A 117 -14.45 4.22 -1.04
C GLY A 117 -14.15 4.43 -2.52
N ILE A 118 -13.60 3.42 -3.19
CA ILE A 118 -13.30 3.46 -4.62
C ILE A 118 -14.59 3.56 -5.44
N LEU A 119 -15.61 2.77 -5.12
CA LEU A 119 -16.90 2.81 -5.81
C LEU A 119 -17.56 4.18 -5.67
N THR A 120 -17.54 4.77 -4.47
CA THR A 120 -18.07 6.12 -4.23
C THR A 120 -17.31 7.18 -5.03
N GLY A 121 -15.98 7.04 -5.12
CA GLY A 121 -15.16 7.90 -5.96
C GLY A 121 -15.54 7.81 -7.43
N ILE A 122 -15.72 6.59 -7.96
CA ILE A 122 -16.13 6.36 -9.36
C ILE A 122 -17.53 6.91 -9.61
N THR A 123 -18.51 6.66 -8.74
CA THR A 123 -19.89 7.13 -8.96
C THR A 123 -19.98 8.65 -8.90
N SER A 124 -19.14 9.32 -8.13
CA SER A 124 -19.11 10.79 -8.07
C SER A 124 -18.56 11.48 -9.33
N LYS A 125 -17.97 10.70 -10.25
CA LYS A 125 -17.44 11.17 -11.54
C LYS A 125 -18.51 11.28 -12.63
N PHE A 126 -19.65 10.60 -12.46
CA PHE A 126 -20.78 10.55 -13.39
C PHE A 126 -21.93 11.42 -12.88
#